data_AF-A0A9E5M6X7-F1
#
_entry.id   AF-A0A9E5M6X7-F1
#
_cell.length_a   1.000
_cell.length_b   1.000
_cell.length_c   1.000
_cell.angle_alpha   90.00
_cell.angle_beta   90.00
_cell.angle_gamma   90.00
#
_symmetry.space_group_name_H-M   'P 1'
#
loop_
_entity.id
_entity.type
_entity.pdbx_description
1 polymer ?
#
loop_
_entity_poly.entity_id
_entity_poly.type
_entity_poly.pdbx_seq_one_letter_code
_entity_poly.pdbx_strand_id
1 'polypeptide(L)'
;MQLAGLQHDLSFSWLRQRQIDKLSPMQAYNWAGTGSLSGISDSAAAPEPYDLNTNRQEYSTEISAKDRIHVNQFADLWLGLRTSHIQRDSQRTDGSRATHDDRTITTPWLAFSHKLPWSTTGYASYGQGVEAQVTPNRSRYTNAGVALPSAKSTQKELGFKGAQGAWLWNAALFDITRPVWGDQGLCEEANSCTRKL
;
A
#
# COMPACT_ATOMS: atom_id res chain seq x y z
N MET A 1 -3.73 -20.30 -24.77
CA MET A 1 -4.12 -21.71 -24.48
C MET A 1 -5.63 -21.84 -24.64
N GLN A 2 -6.17 -22.99 -25.05
CA GLN A 2 -7.63 -23.19 -25.09
C GLN A 2 -8.05 -24.08 -23.91
N LEU A 3 -8.94 -23.59 -23.06
CA LEU A 3 -9.46 -24.26 -21.87
C LEU A 3 -10.98 -24.06 -21.84
N ALA A 4 -11.73 -25.14 -21.58
CA ALA A 4 -13.20 -25.11 -21.58
C ALA A 4 -13.84 -24.45 -22.83
N GLY A 5 -13.17 -24.55 -23.99
CA GLY A 5 -13.63 -23.95 -25.26
C GLY A 5 -13.28 -22.47 -25.45
N LEU A 6 -12.76 -21.78 -24.43
CA LEU A 6 -12.37 -20.37 -24.51
C LEU A 6 -10.86 -20.22 -24.70
N GLN A 7 -10.43 -19.10 -25.28
CA GLN A 7 -9.01 -18.75 -25.36
C GLN A 7 -8.59 -18.02 -24.07
N HIS A 8 -7.46 -18.46 -23.52
CA HIS A 8 -6.84 -17.94 -22.30
C HIS A 8 -5.42 -17.46 -22.61
N ASP A 9 -5.12 -16.24 -22.18
CA ASP A 9 -3.77 -15.67 -22.18
C ASP A 9 -3.29 -15.55 -20.73
N LEU A 10 -2.55 -16.56 -20.29
CA LEU A 10 -2.00 -16.64 -18.94
C LEU A 10 -0.68 -15.85 -18.83
N SER A 11 -0.51 -15.16 -17.71
CA SER A 11 0.70 -14.45 -17.37
C SER A 11 1.07 -14.70 -15.92
N PHE A 12 2.32 -15.09 -15.68
CA PHE A 12 2.87 -15.30 -14.35
C PHE A 12 3.99 -14.31 -14.10
N SER A 13 4.08 -13.81 -12.88
CA SER A 13 5.14 -12.90 -12.47
C SER A 13 5.63 -13.29 -11.09
N TRP A 14 6.94 -13.21 -10.92
CA TRP A 14 7.63 -13.34 -9.65
C TRP A 14 8.54 -12.12 -9.48
N LEU A 15 8.42 -11.47 -8.32
CA LEU A 15 9.24 -10.34 -7.92
C LEU A 15 9.84 -10.62 -6.55
N ARG A 16 11.10 -10.26 -6.37
CA ARG A 16 11.73 -10.20 -5.06
C ARG A 16 12.36 -8.83 -4.86
N GLN A 17 12.06 -8.21 -3.74
CA GLN A 17 12.59 -6.92 -3.34
C GLN A 17 13.30 -7.06 -1.99
N ARG A 18 14.40 -6.32 -1.85
CA ARG A 18 15.09 -6.12 -0.58
C ARG A 18 15.31 -4.63 -0.38
N GLN A 19 14.96 -4.13 0.80
CA GLN A 19 15.31 -2.78 1.24
C GLN A 19 16.06 -2.87 2.57
N ILE A 20 17.14 -2.10 2.69
CA ILE A 20 17.93 -2.01 3.92
C ILE A 20 18.23 -0.55 4.18
N ASP A 21 17.82 -0.07 5.35
CA ASP A 21 18.11 1.25 5.85
C ASP A 21 19.08 1.09 7.03
N LYS A 22 20.35 1.42 6.80
CA LYS A 22 21.40 1.51 7.84
C LYS A 22 21.76 2.96 8.04
N LEU A 23 21.38 3.51 9.18
CA LEU A 23 21.53 4.92 9.49
C LEU A 23 22.70 5.14 10.46
N SER A 24 23.20 6.38 10.53
CA SER A 24 24.16 6.80 11.56
C SER A 24 23.63 6.51 12.96
N PRO A 25 24.47 6.31 13.99
CA PRO A 25 24.00 5.93 15.33
C PRO A 25 22.92 6.85 15.91
N MET A 26 23.03 8.16 15.69
CA MET A 26 22.14 9.17 16.26
C MET A 26 21.68 10.18 15.21
N GLN A 27 20.56 10.86 15.48
CA GLN A 27 19.94 11.89 14.67
C GLN A 27 19.58 13.12 15.53
N ALA A 28 19.57 14.29 14.89
CA ALA A 28 19.05 15.51 15.48
C ALA A 28 17.52 15.54 15.32
N TYR A 29 16.82 14.94 16.28
CA TYR A 29 15.36 15.03 16.41
C TYR A 29 14.99 15.90 17.62
N ASN A 30 15.52 17.12 17.61
CA ASN A 30 15.38 18.06 18.71
C ASN A 30 14.26 19.05 18.42
N TRP A 31 13.70 19.60 19.48
CA TRP A 31 12.84 20.77 19.36
C TRP A 31 13.67 21.95 18.84
N ALA A 32 13.23 22.53 17.72
CA ALA A 32 13.95 23.60 17.03
C ALA A 32 13.15 24.92 17.01
N GLY A 33 12.11 25.05 17.84
CA GLY A 33 11.21 26.20 17.90
C GLY A 33 9.81 25.92 17.35
N THR A 34 9.02 26.98 17.20
CA THR A 34 7.63 26.93 16.71
C THR A 34 7.43 27.81 15.49
N GLY A 35 6.56 27.37 14.58
CA GLY A 35 6.08 28.16 13.45
C GLY A 35 4.56 28.26 13.42
N SER A 36 4.06 29.30 12.75
CA SER A 36 2.64 29.54 12.53
C SER A 36 2.30 29.69 11.04
N LEU A 37 1.06 29.38 10.67
CA LEU A 37 0.57 29.52 9.29
C LEU A 37 0.48 30.98 8.81
N SER A 38 0.57 31.95 9.73
CA SER A 38 0.63 33.38 9.43
C SER A 38 2.03 33.86 9.05
N GLY A 39 3.02 32.96 8.96
CA GLY A 39 4.38 33.27 8.53
C GLY A 39 5.34 33.70 9.64
N ILE A 40 4.89 33.71 10.90
CA ILE A 40 5.76 33.94 12.06
C ILE A 40 6.38 32.62 12.48
N SER A 41 7.71 32.58 12.61
CA SER A 41 8.48 31.44 13.08
C SER A 41 9.62 31.91 13.98
N ASP A 42 9.82 31.23 15.10
CA ASP A 42 10.96 31.43 16.01
C ASP A 42 11.78 30.14 16.06
N SER A 43 12.19 29.67 14.89
CA SER A 43 12.96 28.44 14.76
C SER A 43 14.46 28.72 14.66
N ALA A 44 15.25 27.97 15.42
CA ALA A 44 16.71 28.03 15.42
C ALA A 44 17.31 26.64 15.13
N ALA A 45 18.50 26.59 14.57
CA ALA A 45 19.18 25.32 14.29
C ALA A 45 19.50 24.59 15.61
N ALA A 46 19.17 23.30 15.69
CA ALA A 46 19.49 22.41 16.81
C ALA A 46 20.13 21.09 16.29
N PRO A 47 21.36 21.14 15.77
CA PRO A 47 21.99 20.04 15.01
C PRO A 47 22.52 18.87 15.87
N GLU A 48 22.50 18.98 17.20
CA GLU A 48 23.10 18.00 18.10
C GLU A 48 22.34 16.66 18.07
N PRO A 49 22.99 15.52 17.78
CA PRO A 49 22.28 14.27 17.58
C PRO A 49 22.02 13.55 18.92
N TYR A 50 20.88 13.81 19.57
CA TYR A 50 20.53 13.21 20.86
C TYR A 50 19.57 12.01 20.79
N ASP A 51 18.89 11.78 19.66
CA ASP A 51 17.97 10.64 19.50
C ASP A 51 18.60 9.52 18.66
N LEU A 52 18.25 8.28 18.98
CA LEU A 52 18.73 7.11 18.23
C LEU A 52 17.99 6.98 16.90
N ASN A 53 18.73 6.74 15.83
CA ASN A 53 18.12 6.32 14.57
C ASN A 53 17.49 4.93 14.68
N THR A 54 16.64 4.59 13.71
CA THR A 54 16.05 3.26 13.57
C THR A 54 16.54 2.61 12.28
N ASN A 55 17.26 1.51 12.41
CA ASN A 55 17.63 0.67 11.28
C ASN A 55 16.43 -0.18 10.88
N ARG A 56 16.27 -0.41 9.58
CA ARG A 56 15.19 -1.23 9.03
C ARG A 56 15.73 -2.15 7.95
N GLN A 57 15.19 -3.36 7.90
CA GLN A 57 15.37 -4.28 6.79
C GLN A 57 14.03 -4.85 6.38
N GLU A 58 13.82 -5.00 5.09
CA GLU A 58 12.62 -5.58 4.53
C GLU A 58 12.96 -6.48 3.35
N TYR A 59 12.34 -7.65 3.34
CA TYR A 59 12.32 -8.57 2.22
C TYR A 59 10.87 -8.76 1.81
N SER A 60 10.59 -8.54 0.53
CA SER A 60 9.28 -8.83 -0.06
C SER A 60 9.45 -9.81 -1.21
N THR A 61 8.61 -10.84 -1.23
CA THR A 61 8.51 -11.78 -2.35
C THR A 61 7.07 -11.80 -2.83
N GLU A 62 6.86 -11.48 -4.10
CA GLU A 62 5.54 -11.44 -4.72
C GLU A 62 5.45 -12.46 -5.83
N ILE A 63 4.38 -13.23 -5.83
CA ILE A 63 4.02 -14.11 -6.94
C ILE A 63 2.63 -13.69 -7.41
N SER A 64 2.44 -13.58 -8.71
CA SER A 64 1.12 -13.30 -9.28
C SER A 64 0.84 -14.13 -10.52
N ALA A 65 -0.44 -14.44 -10.68
CA ALA A 65 -1.00 -15.07 -11.86
C ALA A 65 -2.13 -14.19 -12.38
N LYS A 66 -2.18 -14.01 -13.69
CA LYS A 66 -3.24 -13.30 -14.40
C LYS A 66 -3.68 -14.13 -15.59
N ASP A 67 -4.98 -14.07 -15.87
CA ASP A 67 -5.60 -14.74 -17.00
C ASP A 67 -6.51 -13.73 -17.72
N ARG A 68 -6.30 -13.59 -19.02
CA ARG A 68 -7.26 -12.94 -19.92
C ARG A 68 -8.01 -14.02 -20.68
N ILE A 69 -9.30 -14.11 -20.42
CA ILE A 69 -10.22 -15.03 -21.04
C ILE A 69 -10.97 -14.28 -22.14
N HIS A 70 -10.75 -14.68 -23.39
CA HIS A 70 -11.50 -14.17 -24.54
C HIS A 70 -12.86 -14.87 -24.56
N VAL A 71 -13.87 -14.22 -23.97
CA VAL A 71 -15.25 -14.76 -23.90
C VAL A 71 -15.86 -14.86 -25.30
N ASN A 72 -15.64 -13.82 -26.11
CA ASN A 72 -15.93 -13.78 -27.54
C ASN A 72 -15.12 -12.66 -28.21
N GLN A 73 -15.33 -12.42 -29.51
CA GLN A 73 -14.59 -11.40 -30.28
C GLN A 73 -14.74 -9.95 -29.77
N PHE A 74 -15.77 -9.68 -28.96
CA PHE A 74 -16.08 -8.37 -28.39
C PHE A 74 -15.82 -8.29 -26.89
N ALA A 75 -15.62 -9.40 -26.17
CA ALA A 75 -15.62 -9.42 -24.71
C ALA A 75 -14.44 -10.19 -24.12
N ASP A 76 -13.82 -9.58 -23.13
CA ASP A 76 -12.72 -10.17 -22.35
C ASP A 76 -13.06 -10.16 -20.86
N LEU A 77 -12.80 -11.26 -20.19
CA LEU A 77 -12.80 -11.38 -18.74
C LEU A 77 -11.36 -11.51 -18.25
N TRP A 78 -11.01 -10.73 -17.25
CA TRP A 78 -9.68 -10.72 -16.66
C TRP A 78 -9.75 -11.17 -15.21
N LEU A 79 -8.98 -12.19 -14.87
CA LEU A 79 -8.84 -12.71 -13.52
C LEU A 79 -7.39 -12.56 -13.08
N GLY A 80 -7.16 -12.10 -11.86
CA GLY A 80 -5.82 -11.93 -11.32
C GLY A 80 -5.76 -12.22 -9.83
N LEU A 81 -4.65 -12.78 -9.41
CA LEU A 81 -4.32 -12.98 -8.01
C LEU A 81 -2.85 -12.62 -7.79
N ARG A 82 -2.57 -11.84 -6.75
CA ARG A 82 -1.21 -11.58 -6.28
C ARG A 82 -1.10 -11.99 -4.83
N THR A 83 -0.03 -12.69 -4.50
CA THR A 83 0.36 -13.02 -3.14
C THR A 83 1.72 -12.40 -2.86
N SER A 84 1.81 -11.57 -1.83
CA SER A 84 3.03 -10.91 -1.37
C SER A 84 3.36 -11.39 0.05
N HIS A 85 4.54 -11.97 0.22
CA HIS A 85 5.13 -12.29 1.51
C HIS A 85 6.08 -11.18 1.92
N ILE A 86 5.84 -10.54 3.05
CA ILE A 86 6.64 -9.44 3.58
C ILE A 86 7.24 -9.89 4.91
N GLN A 87 8.55 -9.75 5.03
CA GLN A 87 9.29 -9.87 6.29
C GLN A 87 10.05 -8.57 6.52
N ARG A 88 9.70 -7.86 7.59
CA ARG A 88 10.26 -6.56 7.94
C ARG A 88 10.69 -6.55 9.40
N ASP A 89 11.93 -6.18 9.62
CA ASP A 89 12.48 -5.95 10.95
C ASP A 89 12.89 -4.48 11.09
N SER A 90 12.66 -3.91 12.25
CA SER A 90 13.22 -2.61 12.61
C SER A 90 13.67 -2.58 14.05
N GLN A 91 14.72 -1.84 14.33
CA GLN A 91 15.24 -1.66 15.69
C GLN A 91 16.03 -0.36 15.75
N ARG A 92 16.13 0.22 16.95
CA ARG A 92 17.05 1.34 17.16
C ARG A 92 18.50 0.91 16.94
N THR A 93 19.37 1.88 16.67
CA THR A 93 20.80 1.65 16.43
C THR A 93 21.53 1.00 17.60
N ASP A 94 21.00 1.11 18.82
CA ASP A 94 21.47 0.43 20.04
C ASP A 94 20.86 -0.98 20.25
N GLY A 95 19.99 -1.42 19.35
CA GLY A 95 19.27 -2.70 19.44
C GLY A 95 17.97 -2.65 20.25
N SER A 96 17.62 -1.51 20.85
CA SER A 96 16.36 -1.36 21.59
C SER A 96 15.14 -1.24 20.67
N ARG A 97 13.95 -1.43 21.24
CA ARG A 97 12.65 -1.21 20.57
C ARG A 97 12.50 -1.97 19.24
N ALA A 98 12.95 -3.22 19.21
CA ALA A 98 12.79 -4.08 18.05
C ALA A 98 11.30 -4.28 17.71
N THR A 99 11.01 -4.35 16.42
CA THR A 99 9.71 -4.71 15.86
C THR A 99 9.91 -5.73 14.75
N HIS A 100 9.02 -6.71 14.67
CA HIS A 100 9.03 -7.73 13.64
C HIS A 100 7.66 -7.81 12.99
N ASP A 101 7.63 -7.85 11.67
CA ASP A 101 6.44 -8.02 10.86
C ASP A 101 6.69 -9.07 9.79
N ASP A 102 6.08 -10.24 9.95
CA ASP A 102 6.12 -11.34 8.99
C ASP A 102 4.67 -11.72 8.63
N ARG A 103 4.32 -11.54 7.36
CA ARG A 103 2.97 -11.81 6.88
C ARG A 103 2.94 -12.15 5.40
N THR A 104 1.91 -12.92 5.05
CA THR A 104 1.51 -13.14 3.67
C THR A 104 0.17 -12.46 3.40
N ILE A 105 0.08 -11.73 2.29
CA ILE A 105 -1.12 -11.03 1.86
C ILE A 105 -1.47 -11.50 0.45
N THR A 106 -2.72 -11.87 0.25
CA THR A 106 -3.28 -12.15 -1.08
C THR A 106 -4.33 -11.12 -1.46
N THR A 107 -4.20 -10.54 -2.66
CA THR A 107 -5.13 -9.58 -3.26
C THR A 107 -5.64 -10.08 -4.61
N PRO A 108 -6.96 -10.25 -4.77
CA PRO A 108 -7.56 -10.56 -6.06
C PRO A 108 -7.78 -9.29 -6.88
N TRP A 109 -7.85 -9.49 -8.19
CA TRP A 109 -8.28 -8.49 -9.14
C TRP A 109 -9.16 -9.14 -10.21
N LEU A 110 -10.22 -8.44 -10.60
CA LEU A 110 -11.22 -8.88 -11.56
C LEU A 110 -11.56 -7.71 -12.46
N ALA A 111 -11.61 -7.93 -13.77
CA ALA A 111 -12.16 -6.94 -14.68
C ALA A 111 -12.89 -7.60 -15.84
N PHE A 112 -13.86 -6.89 -16.40
CA PHE A 112 -14.56 -7.27 -17.62
C PHE A 112 -14.51 -6.10 -18.58
N SER A 113 -14.28 -6.37 -19.86
CA SER A 113 -14.32 -5.35 -20.91
C SER A 113 -15.11 -5.81 -22.11
N HIS A 114 -15.84 -4.89 -22.73
CA HIS A 114 -16.64 -5.14 -23.92
C HIS A 114 -16.40 -4.04 -24.97
N LYS A 115 -16.08 -4.44 -26.20
CA LYS A 115 -15.97 -3.57 -27.36
C LYS A 115 -17.35 -3.10 -27.78
N LEU A 116 -17.51 -1.79 -27.87
CA LEU A 116 -18.73 -1.10 -28.29
C LEU A 116 -18.51 -0.48 -29.67
N PRO A 117 -19.59 -0.04 -30.35
CA PRO A 117 -19.47 0.74 -31.59
C PRO A 117 -18.59 2.00 -31.44
N TRP A 118 -18.23 2.60 -32.57
CA TRP A 118 -17.45 3.84 -32.63
C TRP A 118 -16.09 3.76 -31.90
N SER A 119 -15.39 2.63 -32.05
CA SER A 119 -14.08 2.41 -31.45
C SER A 119 -14.04 2.65 -29.94
N THR A 120 -15.14 2.32 -29.25
CA THR A 120 -15.30 2.50 -27.80
C THR A 120 -15.17 1.15 -27.10
N THR A 121 -14.71 1.14 -25.85
CA THR A 121 -14.66 -0.03 -24.98
C THR A 121 -15.19 0.36 -23.62
N GLY A 122 -16.25 -0.32 -23.18
CA GLY A 122 -16.72 -0.25 -21.80
C GLY A 122 -15.98 -1.28 -20.95
N TYR A 123 -15.73 -0.96 -19.69
CA TYR A 123 -15.12 -1.87 -18.74
C TYR A 123 -15.66 -1.67 -17.32
N ALA A 124 -15.67 -2.76 -16.55
CA ALA A 124 -15.89 -2.73 -15.12
C ALA A 124 -14.75 -3.49 -14.44
N SER A 125 -14.31 -3.04 -13.26
CA SER A 125 -13.26 -3.72 -12.51
C SER A 125 -13.48 -3.64 -11.00
N TYR A 126 -12.90 -4.63 -10.32
CA TYR A 126 -12.81 -4.74 -8.88
C TYR A 126 -11.39 -5.13 -8.51
N GLY A 127 -10.82 -4.47 -7.52
CA GLY A 127 -9.49 -4.77 -7.02
C GLY A 127 -9.34 -4.49 -5.54
N GLN A 128 -8.31 -5.10 -4.95
CA GLN A 128 -7.91 -4.81 -3.58
C GLN A 128 -6.51 -4.20 -3.54
N GLY A 129 -6.36 -3.15 -2.74
CA GLY A 129 -5.07 -2.64 -2.29
C GLY A 129 -4.76 -3.11 -0.89
N VAL A 130 -3.50 -3.01 -0.47
CA VAL A 130 -3.10 -3.38 0.89
C VAL A 130 -2.09 -2.40 1.47
N GLU A 131 -2.22 -2.13 2.76
CA GLU A 131 -1.24 -1.42 3.58
C GLU A 131 -0.86 -2.27 4.79
N ALA A 132 0.44 -2.51 4.96
CA ALA A 132 1.01 -3.14 6.14
C ALA A 132 1.64 -2.07 7.04
N GLN A 133 1.15 -1.99 8.28
CA GLN A 133 1.58 -1.01 9.27
C GLN A 133 1.97 -1.70 10.58
N VAL A 134 2.92 -1.11 11.28
CA VAL A 134 3.33 -1.48 12.64
C VAL A 134 3.01 -0.28 13.53
N THR A 135 2.40 -0.50 14.69
CA THR A 135 2.20 0.57 15.66
C THR A 135 3.54 1.17 16.06
N PRO A 136 3.70 2.51 16.10
CA PRO A 136 4.96 3.10 16.50
C PRO A 136 5.44 2.54 17.84
N ASN A 137 6.70 2.11 17.91
CA ASN A 137 7.26 1.56 19.13
C ASN A 137 7.65 2.68 20.11
N ARG A 138 6.62 3.28 20.71
CA ARG A 138 6.72 4.37 21.70
C ARG A 138 5.88 4.00 22.92
N SER A 139 6.36 4.37 24.11
CA SER A 139 5.73 4.06 25.41
C SER A 139 4.30 4.59 25.56
N ARG A 140 3.88 5.57 24.76
CA ARG A 140 2.50 6.06 24.76
C ARG A 140 1.48 5.05 24.23
N TYR A 141 1.90 4.08 23.43
CA TYR A 141 1.01 3.08 22.84
C TYR A 141 0.89 1.84 23.72
N THR A 142 -0.34 1.41 23.98
CA THR A 142 -0.68 0.13 24.62
C THR A 142 -0.25 -1.06 23.76
N ASN A 143 -0.27 -0.90 22.44
CA ASN A 143 0.12 -1.88 21.45
C ASN A 143 1.40 -1.46 20.68
N ALA A 144 2.36 -0.86 21.39
CA ALA A 144 3.63 -0.39 20.82
C ALA A 144 4.38 -1.51 20.08
N GLY A 145 4.86 -1.22 18.87
CA GLY A 145 5.65 -2.15 18.07
C GLY A 145 4.88 -3.35 17.50
N VAL A 146 3.57 -3.43 17.72
CA VAL A 146 2.74 -4.53 17.22
C VAL A 146 2.52 -4.35 15.72
N ALA A 147 2.79 -5.42 14.96
CA ALA A 147 2.43 -5.54 13.56
C ALA A 147 0.90 -5.66 13.43
N LEU A 148 0.25 -4.60 12.95
CA LEU A 148 -1.20 -4.51 12.88
C LEU A 148 -1.73 -5.35 11.71
N PRO A 149 -2.94 -5.92 11.77
CA PRO A 149 -3.56 -6.57 10.62
C PRO A 149 -3.48 -5.73 9.33
N SER A 150 -3.30 -6.38 8.18
CA SER A 150 -3.17 -5.66 6.91
C SER A 150 -4.48 -4.92 6.57
N ALA A 151 -4.42 -3.60 6.40
CA ALA A 151 -5.56 -2.82 5.95
C ALA A 151 -5.77 -3.07 4.46
N LYS A 152 -6.93 -3.62 4.09
CA LYS A 152 -7.29 -3.90 2.69
C LYS A 152 -8.25 -2.84 2.19
N SER A 153 -7.81 -2.06 1.20
CA SER A 153 -8.71 -1.19 0.45
C SER A 153 -9.41 -1.96 -0.65
N THR A 154 -10.60 -1.51 -1.04
CA THR A 154 -11.33 -2.05 -2.18
C THR A 154 -11.64 -0.94 -3.16
N GLN A 155 -11.43 -1.20 -4.44
CA GLN A 155 -11.81 -0.30 -5.53
C GLN A 155 -12.79 -1.01 -6.45
N LYS A 156 -13.87 -0.32 -6.80
CA LYS A 156 -14.80 -0.68 -7.88
C LYS A 156 -14.74 0.43 -8.92
N GLU A 157 -14.71 0.07 -10.18
CA GLU A 157 -14.65 1.06 -11.25
C GLU A 157 -15.49 0.61 -12.44
N LEU A 158 -16.21 1.56 -13.02
CA LEU A 158 -16.94 1.42 -14.28
C LEU A 158 -16.46 2.55 -15.20
N GLY A 159 -16.03 2.23 -16.40
CA GLY A 159 -15.51 3.23 -17.32
C GLY A 159 -15.70 2.90 -18.78
N PHE A 160 -15.48 3.92 -19.59
CA PHE A 160 -15.49 3.87 -21.03
C PHE A 160 -14.24 4.55 -21.54
N LYS A 161 -13.65 3.98 -22.58
CA LYS A 161 -12.56 4.61 -23.34
C LYS A 161 -12.84 4.48 -24.82
N GLY A 162 -12.47 5.48 -25.59
CA GLY A 162 -12.69 5.46 -27.03
C GLY A 162 -11.70 6.33 -27.79
N ALA A 163 -11.76 6.18 -29.11
CA ALA A 163 -10.94 6.94 -30.04
C ALA A 163 -11.79 7.47 -31.19
N GLN A 164 -11.59 8.74 -31.57
CA GLN A 164 -12.23 9.38 -32.71
C GLN A 164 -11.19 10.14 -33.54
N GLY A 165 -10.73 9.53 -34.64
CA GLY A 165 -9.61 10.07 -35.40
C GLY A 165 -8.35 10.14 -34.55
N ALA A 166 -7.78 11.34 -34.39
CA ALA A 166 -6.62 11.60 -33.53
C ALA A 166 -6.95 11.77 -32.04
N TRP A 167 -8.24 11.85 -31.67
CA TRP A 167 -8.66 12.09 -30.29
C TRP A 167 -8.85 10.78 -29.53
N LEU A 168 -8.27 10.71 -28.33
CA LEU A 168 -8.49 9.64 -27.37
C LEU A 168 -9.23 10.22 -26.17
N TRP A 169 -10.20 9.50 -25.64
CA TRP A 169 -10.98 9.92 -24.49
C TRP A 169 -11.24 8.76 -23.53
N ASN A 170 -11.42 9.09 -22.26
CA ASN A 170 -11.83 8.16 -21.20
C ASN A 170 -12.75 8.86 -20.20
N ALA A 171 -13.72 8.12 -19.67
CA ALA A 171 -14.59 8.55 -18.58
C ALA A 171 -14.77 7.37 -17.63
N ALA A 172 -14.64 7.61 -16.32
CA ALA A 172 -14.75 6.56 -15.32
C ALA A 172 -15.47 7.06 -14.06
N LEU A 173 -16.26 6.17 -13.47
CA LEU A 173 -16.85 6.30 -12.15
C LEU A 173 -16.20 5.24 -11.25
N PHE A 174 -15.70 5.66 -10.10
CA PHE A 174 -15.03 4.77 -9.16
C PHE A 174 -15.51 4.99 -7.72
N ASP A 175 -15.44 3.92 -6.94
CA ASP A 175 -15.65 3.91 -5.50
C ASP A 175 -14.46 3.22 -4.85
N ILE A 176 -13.80 3.92 -3.93
CA ILE A 176 -12.61 3.44 -3.22
C ILE A 176 -12.88 3.53 -1.72
N THR A 177 -12.98 2.38 -1.08
CA THR A 177 -13.04 2.30 0.38
C THR A 177 -11.67 1.93 0.92
N ARG A 178 -11.09 2.82 1.74
CA ARG A 178 -9.77 2.63 2.38
C ARG A 178 -9.92 2.63 3.90
N PRO A 179 -9.65 1.51 4.59
CA PRO A 179 -9.55 1.50 6.04
C PRO A 179 -8.35 2.34 6.50
N VAL A 180 -8.52 3.13 7.56
CA VAL A 180 -7.47 4.01 8.08
C VAL A 180 -7.21 3.67 9.53
N TRP A 181 -5.97 3.31 9.85
CA TRP A 181 -5.54 3.15 11.25
C TRP A 181 -5.44 4.51 11.93
N GLY A 182 -6.19 4.66 13.02
CA GLY A 182 -6.21 5.84 13.87
C GLY A 182 -5.64 5.54 15.26
N ASP A 183 -5.18 6.60 15.90
CA ASP A 183 -4.78 6.59 17.30
C ASP A 183 -5.99 6.97 18.16
N GLN A 184 -6.36 6.12 19.12
CA GLN A 184 -7.52 6.35 19.99
C GLN A 184 -7.12 6.35 21.46
N GLY A 185 -7.72 7.27 22.23
CA GLY A 185 -7.43 7.50 23.65
C GLY A 185 -6.94 8.93 23.88
N LEU A 186 -6.35 9.18 25.07
CA LEU A 186 -5.78 10.49 25.39
C LEU A 186 -4.50 10.75 24.62
N CYS A 187 -3.68 9.71 24.38
CA CYS A 187 -2.44 9.75 23.59
C CYS A 187 -1.36 10.75 24.04
N GLU A 188 -1.55 11.41 25.18
CA GLU A 188 -0.59 12.32 25.82
C GLU A 188 0.36 11.60 26.80
N GLU A 189 -0.04 10.44 27.32
CA GLU A 189 0.69 9.72 28.38
C GLU A 189 1.08 8.29 27.99
N ALA A 190 1.94 7.67 28.80
CA ALA A 190 2.32 6.26 28.65
C ALA A 190 1.09 5.35 28.68
N ASN A 191 1.01 4.39 27.75
CA ASN A 191 -0.11 3.44 27.63
C ASN A 191 -1.51 4.08 27.54
N SER A 192 -1.62 5.35 27.12
CA SER A 192 -2.90 6.06 26.99
C SER A 192 -3.45 6.04 25.56
N CYS A 193 -2.70 5.48 24.61
CA CYS A 193 -3.02 5.46 23.19
C CYS A 193 -3.12 4.03 22.67
N THR A 194 -4.13 3.71 21.87
CA THR A 194 -4.22 2.43 21.16
C THR A 194 -4.39 2.70 19.68
N ARG A 195 -3.50 2.14 18.85
CA ARG A 195 -3.65 2.24 17.40
C ARG A 195 -4.58 1.16 16.88
N LYS A 196 -5.72 1.54 16.29
CA LYS A 196 -6.74 0.63 15.77
C LYS A 196 -7.48 1.17 14.53
N LEU A 197 -8.17 0.29 13.80
CA LEU A 197 -9.06 0.64 12.68
C LEU A 197 -10.34 1.32 13.17
#